data_AF-A0A183HN75-F1
#
_entry.id   AF-A0A183HN75-F1
#
_cell.length_a   1.000
_cell.length_b   1.000
_cell.length_c   1.000
_cell.angle_alpha   90.00
_cell.angle_beta   90.00
_cell.angle_gamma   90.00
#
_symmetry.space_group_name_H-M   'P 1'
#
loop_
_entity.id
_entity.type
_entity.pdbx_description
1 polymer ?
#
loop_
_entity_poly.entity_id
_entity_poly.type
_entity_poly.pdbx_seq_one_letter_code
_entity_poly.pdbx_strand_id
1 'polypeptide(L)'
;MSDEQKGNQFEVNLNVSNFHADDLQVNVHGRELIVSGHHSEREEGGGIIERHFVRTYLLPKSAKENELASELNADGILKITVPIDETEYHRIPIKVDPNWKMQSNPCQELILRQPIPLWWW
;
A
#
# COMPACT_ATOMS: atom_id res chain seq x y z
N MET A 1 16.53 -17.56 25.88
CA MET A 1 17.48 -16.92 24.94
C MET A 1 17.13 -17.49 23.57
N SER A 2 16.31 -16.87 22.73
CA SER A 2 16.03 -15.44 22.54
C SER A 2 14.61 -15.34 21.97
N ASP A 3 13.73 -14.56 22.59
CA ASP A 3 12.43 -14.25 21.99
C ASP A 3 12.66 -13.24 20.87
N GLU A 4 12.52 -13.72 19.63
CA GLU A 4 12.57 -12.90 18.42
C GLU A 4 11.30 -12.05 18.40
N GLN A 5 11.39 -10.86 19.00
CA GLN A 5 10.40 -9.80 18.85
C GLN A 5 10.35 -9.43 17.37
N LYS A 6 9.52 -10.14 16.60
CA LYS A 6 9.22 -9.79 15.22
C LYS A 6 8.40 -8.51 15.26
N GLY A 7 9.10 -7.38 15.36
CA GLY A 7 8.51 -6.05 15.33
C GLY A 7 7.62 -5.88 14.09
N ASN A 8 6.55 -5.12 14.24
CA ASN A 8 5.66 -4.80 13.13
C ASN A 8 6.50 -4.07 12.06
N GLN A 9 6.60 -4.62 10.85
CA GLN A 9 7.45 -4.07 9.78
C GLN A 9 6.65 -3.97 8.49
N PHE A 10 6.81 -2.87 7.76
CA PHE A 10 6.29 -2.71 6.42
C PHE A 10 7.31 -3.31 5.45
N GLU A 11 6.86 -4.17 4.54
CA GLU A 11 7.73 -4.86 3.59
C GLU A 11 7.16 -4.76 2.17
N VAL A 12 8.05 -4.46 1.22
CA VAL A 12 7.78 -4.44 -0.22
C VAL A 12 8.78 -5.36 -0.91
N ASN A 13 8.28 -6.26 -1.76
CA ASN A 13 9.10 -7.13 -2.60
C ASN A 13 8.83 -6.84 -4.08
N LEU A 14 9.89 -6.64 -4.85
CA LEU A 14 9.83 -6.28 -6.26
C LEU A 14 10.75 -7.17 -7.07
N ASN A 15 10.22 -7.83 -8.10
CA ASN A 15 11.06 -8.47 -9.10
C ASN A 15 11.64 -7.39 -10.03
N VAL A 16 12.96 -7.26 -10.02
CA VAL A 16 13.76 -6.33 -10.81
C VAL A 16 14.86 -7.05 -11.59
N SER A 17 14.68 -8.34 -11.89
CA SER A 17 15.69 -9.20 -12.55
C SER A 17 16.12 -8.72 -13.95
N ASN A 18 15.36 -7.81 -14.55
CA ASN A 18 15.64 -7.24 -15.87
C ASN A 18 16.47 -5.93 -15.80
N PHE A 19 16.98 -5.58 -14.62
CA PHE A 19 17.75 -4.36 -14.35
C PHE A 19 19.06 -4.70 -13.64
N HIS A 20 20.11 -3.94 -13.92
CA HIS A 20 21.32 -3.99 -13.10
C HIS A 20 21.10 -3.24 -11.79
N ALA A 21 21.84 -3.61 -10.75
CA ALA A 21 21.75 -2.93 -9.45
C ALA A 21 22.02 -1.43 -9.56
N ASP A 22 22.98 -1.02 -10.40
CA ASP A 22 23.34 0.38 -10.61
C ASP A 22 22.26 1.17 -11.38
N ASP A 23 21.37 0.48 -12.09
CA ASP A 23 20.24 1.10 -12.80
C ASP A 23 19.03 1.34 -11.87
N LEU A 24 19.08 0.88 -10.61
CA LEU A 24 17.98 0.96 -9.63
C LEU A 24 18.17 2.11 -8.63
N GLN A 25 17.05 2.72 -8.22
CA GLN A 25 17.03 3.76 -7.22
C GLN A 25 15.84 3.60 -6.27
N VAL A 26 16.08 3.83 -4.98
CA VAL A 26 15.05 3.86 -3.93
C VAL A 26 15.12 5.20 -3.23
N ASN A 27 14.01 5.94 -3.25
CA ASN A 27 13.89 7.25 -2.64
C ASN A 27 12.66 7.31 -1.75
N VAL A 28 12.70 8.17 -0.74
CA VAL A 28 11.52 8.51 0.08
C VAL A 28 11.29 10.01 -0.01
N HIS A 29 10.05 10.41 -0.29
CA HIS A 29 9.64 11.81 -0.32
C HIS A 29 8.34 11.99 0.47
N GLY A 30 8.42 12.66 1.62
CA GLY A 30 7.33 12.66 2.59
C GLY A 30 7.04 11.22 3.02
N ARG A 31 5.83 10.73 2.77
CA ARG A 31 5.43 9.33 3.09
C ARG A 31 5.42 8.42 1.86
N GLU A 32 5.97 8.85 0.74
CA GLU A 32 5.99 8.07 -0.49
C GLU A 32 7.34 7.39 -0.65
N LEU A 33 7.34 6.06 -0.63
CA LEU A 33 8.47 5.24 -1.03
C LEU A 33 8.41 5.05 -2.56
N ILE A 34 9.41 5.58 -3.25
CA ILE A 34 9.51 5.58 -4.71
C ILE A 34 10.67 4.67 -5.10
N VAL A 35 10.38 3.65 -5.89
CA VAL A 35 11.36 2.74 -6.48
C VAL A 35 11.36 2.95 -7.98
N SER A 36 12.52 3.28 -8.54
CA SER A 36 12.68 3.46 -9.98
C SER A 36 13.83 2.61 -10.51
N GLY A 37 13.73 2.24 -11.78
CA GLY A 37 14.81 1.59 -12.51
C GLY A 37 14.89 2.14 -13.92
N HIS A 38 16.09 2.50 -14.36
CA HIS A 38 16.34 3.08 -15.68
C HIS A 38 17.51 2.37 -16.35
N HIS A 39 17.20 1.39 -17.20
CA HIS A 39 18.16 0.74 -18.07
C HIS A 39 18.20 1.48 -19.40
N SER A 40 19.28 2.23 -19.62
CA SER A 40 19.53 2.95 -20.87
C SER A 40 19.56 2.01 -22.07
N GLU A 41 19.30 2.58 -23.24
CA GLU A 41 19.44 1.94 -24.54
C GLU A 41 20.79 1.19 -24.69
N ARG A 42 20.76 -0.16 -24.63
CA ARG A 42 21.93 -1.04 -24.78
C ARG A 42 21.64 -2.11 -25.84
N GLU A 43 22.69 -2.52 -26.56
CA GLU A 43 22.59 -3.66 -27.49
C GLU A 43 22.52 -4.97 -26.69
N GLU A 44 21.36 -5.62 -26.72
CA GLU A 44 21.11 -6.94 -26.13
C GLU A 44 20.41 -7.84 -27.18
N GLY A 45 20.91 -9.05 -27.38
CA GLY A 45 20.24 -10.07 -28.21
C GLY A 45 20.10 -9.70 -29.70
N GLY A 46 20.97 -8.82 -30.22
CA GLY A 46 20.93 -8.38 -31.62
C GLY A 46 19.94 -7.25 -31.92
N GLY A 47 19.43 -6.61 -30.87
CA GLY A 47 18.60 -5.41 -30.97
C GLY A 47 18.97 -4.40 -29.89
N ILE A 48 18.29 -3.28 -29.91
CA ILE A 48 18.46 -2.20 -28.96
C ILE A 48 17.32 -2.26 -27.95
N ILE A 49 17.64 -2.29 -26.64
CA ILE A 49 16.65 -2.38 -25.57
C ILE A 49 16.84 -1.25 -24.56
N GLU A 50 15.74 -0.55 -24.25
CA GLU A 50 15.61 0.40 -23.14
C GLU A 50 14.48 -0.07 -22.22
N ARG A 51 14.70 -0.02 -20.90
CA ARG A 51 13.68 -0.40 -19.91
C ARG A 51 13.61 0.67 -18.83
N HIS A 52 12.41 1.11 -18.48
CA HIS A 52 12.21 2.08 -17.41
C HIS A 52 10.97 1.73 -16.57
N PHE A 53 11.07 1.88 -15.24
CA PHE A 53 9.92 1.76 -14.35
C PHE A 53 9.99 2.76 -13.20
N VAL A 54 8.81 3.11 -12.68
CA VAL A 54 8.63 3.82 -11.41
C VAL A 54 7.46 3.17 -10.67
N ARG A 55 7.66 2.83 -9.40
CA ARG A 55 6.63 2.31 -8.49
C ARG A 55 6.64 3.10 -7.20
N THR A 56 5.48 3.58 -6.80
CA THR A 56 5.30 4.37 -5.58
C THR A 56 4.42 3.62 -4.58
N TYR A 57 4.87 3.58 -3.33
CA TYR A 57 4.18 2.98 -2.20
C TYR A 57 3.93 4.03 -1.13
N LEU A 58 2.74 4.04 -0.55
CA LEU A 58 2.44 4.91 0.58
C LEU A 58 2.86 4.23 1.88
N LEU A 59 3.81 4.84 2.58
CA LEU A 59 4.28 4.36 3.87
C LEU A 59 3.20 4.57 4.96
N PRO A 60 3.07 3.62 5.89
CA PRO A 60 2.29 3.83 7.12
C PRO A 60 2.72 5.10 7.86
N LYS A 61 1.79 5.76 8.55
CA LYS A 61 2.11 6.97 9.34
C LYS A 61 3.13 6.71 10.45
N SER A 62 3.20 5.48 10.94
CA SER A 62 4.10 5.04 12.01
C SER A 62 5.38 4.39 11.48
N ALA A 63 5.66 4.47 10.17
CA ALA A 63 6.90 3.98 9.60
C ALA A 63 8.08 4.88 10.00
N LYS A 64 9.19 4.26 10.44
CA LYS A 64 10.44 4.95 10.77
C LYS A 64 11.32 5.05 9.54
N GLU A 65 11.10 6.08 8.72
CA GLU A 65 11.79 6.28 7.44
C GLU A 65 13.33 6.25 7.55
N ASN A 66 13.89 6.73 8.67
CA ASN A 66 15.34 6.71 8.93
C ASN A 66 15.93 5.31 9.13
N GLU A 67 15.08 4.31 9.41
CA GLU A 67 15.45 2.91 9.61
C GLU A 67 15.07 2.04 8.39
N LEU A 68 14.79 2.67 7.25
CA LEU A 68 14.52 1.97 6.02
C LEU A 68 15.77 1.23 5.53
N ALA A 69 15.57 -0.02 5.16
CA ALA A 69 16.61 -0.89 4.61
C ALA A 69 16.14 -1.49 3.27
N SER A 70 17.09 -1.70 2.35
CA SER A 70 16.85 -2.35 1.06
C SER A 70 17.90 -3.43 0.81
N GLU A 71 17.46 -4.54 0.23
CA GLU A 71 18.28 -5.71 -0.08
C GLU A 71 17.89 -6.26 -1.45
N LEU A 72 18.85 -6.45 -2.35
CA LEU A 72 18.63 -7.12 -3.64
C LEU A 72 19.25 -8.52 -3.57
N ASN A 73 18.44 -9.55 -3.78
CA ASN A 73 18.92 -10.93 -3.74
C ASN A 73 19.36 -11.46 -5.11
N ALA A 74 19.97 -12.65 -5.13
CA ALA A 74 20.46 -13.30 -6.34
C ALA A 74 19.36 -13.67 -7.35
N ASP A 75 18.12 -13.83 -6.89
CA ASP A 75 16.96 -14.10 -7.75
C ASP A 75 16.40 -12.84 -8.43
N GLY A 76 17.04 -11.67 -8.21
CA GLY A 76 16.60 -10.40 -8.76
C GLY A 76 15.39 -9.81 -8.04
N ILE A 77 15.15 -10.18 -6.78
CA ILE A 77 14.09 -9.61 -5.94
C ILE A 77 14.69 -8.52 -5.05
N LEU A 78 14.23 -7.28 -5.25
CA LEU A 78 14.48 -6.15 -4.38
C LEU A 78 13.46 -6.17 -3.24
N LYS A 79 13.96 -6.39 -2.03
CA LYS A 79 13.23 -6.32 -0.77
C LYS A 79 13.49 -4.97 -0.11
N ILE A 80 12.44 -4.24 0.25
CA ILE A 80 12.53 -2.99 1.00
C ILE A 80 11.72 -3.15 2.26
N THR A 81 12.32 -2.83 3.40
CA THR A 81 11.71 -2.99 4.70
C THR A 81 11.84 -1.73 5.54
N VAL A 82 10.81 -1.39 6.30
CA VAL A 82 10.85 -0.28 7.26
C VAL A 82 10.11 -0.66 8.55
N PRO A 83 10.74 -0.49 9.73
CA PRO A 83 10.08 -0.70 11.01
C PRO A 83 8.85 0.20 11.16
N ILE A 84 7.78 -0.37 11.70
CA ILE A 84 6.55 0.35 12.02
C ILE A 84 6.36 0.31 13.54
N ASP A 85 6.15 1.48 14.14
CA ASP A 85 5.66 1.51 15.51
C ASP A 85 4.22 0.98 15.55
N GLU A 86 3.93 0.12 16.53
CA GLU A 86 2.57 -0.29 16.82
C GLU A 86 1.74 0.95 17.15
N THR A 87 0.79 1.28 16.28
CA THR A 87 -0.19 2.31 16.60
C THR A 87 -1.13 1.73 17.64
N GLU A 88 -1.00 2.15 18.90
CA GLU A 88 -1.99 1.82 19.92
C GLU A 88 -3.37 2.33 19.47
N TYR A 89 -4.29 1.40 19.18
CA TYR A 89 -5.66 1.73 18.85
C TYR A 89 -6.39 2.17 20.12
N HIS A 90 -6.58 3.47 20.26
CA HIS A 90 -7.33 4.02 21.36
C HIS A 90 -8.83 4.02 21.03
N ARG A 91 -9.59 3.14 21.68
CA ARG A 91 -11.06 3.14 21.57
C ARG A 91 -11.59 4.41 22.24
N ILE A 92 -12.03 5.37 21.43
CA ILE A 92 -12.66 6.59 21.93
C ILE A 92 -14.12 6.25 22.27
N PRO A 93 -14.54 6.26 23.55
CA PRO A 93 -15.93 6.00 23.91
C PRO A 93 -16.82 7.13 23.41
N ILE A 94 -17.96 6.77 22.83
CA ILE A 94 -18.97 7.74 22.41
C ILE A 94 -19.67 8.27 23.66
N LYS A 95 -19.55 9.58 23.91
CA LYS A 95 -20.35 10.25 24.94
C LYS A 95 -21.74 10.49 24.37
N VAL A 96 -22.73 9.74 24.87
CA VAL A 96 -24.14 9.93 24.50
C VAL A 96 -24.72 11.05 25.36
N ASP A 97 -25.33 12.04 24.71
CA ASP A 97 -26.08 13.09 25.41
C ASP A 97 -27.31 12.46 26.11
N PRO A 98 -27.60 12.78 27.39
CA PRO A 98 -28.79 12.29 28.07
C PRO A 98 -30.12 12.58 27.36
N ASN A 99 -30.17 13.65 26.55
CA ASN A 99 -31.35 14.05 25.76
C ASN A 99 -31.38 13.39 24.37
N TRP A 100 -30.35 12.63 23.99
CA TRP A 100 -30.35 11.92 22.72
C TRP A 100 -31.40 10.82 22.72
N LYS A 101 -32.28 10.85 21.72
CA LYS A 101 -33.25 9.78 21.46
C LYS A 101 -32.93 9.16 20.11
N MET A 102 -32.85 7.84 20.07
CA MET A 102 -32.73 7.11 18.81
C MET A 102 -33.97 7.39 17.97
N GLN A 103 -33.81 8.18 16.91
CA GLN A 103 -34.88 8.38 15.94
C GLN A 103 -35.04 7.06 15.19
N SER A 104 -36.23 6.47 15.24
CA SER A 104 -36.60 5.39 14.34
C SER A 104 -36.70 5.98 12.92
N ASN A 105 -35.61 6.00 12.17
CA ASN A 105 -35.70 6.23 10.74
C ASN A 105 -36.07 4.90 10.06
N PRO A 106 -37.10 4.89 9.21
CA PRO A 106 -37.65 3.67 8.63
C PRO A 106 -36.77 3.24 7.45
N CYS A 107 -35.62 2.62 7.71
CA CYS A 107 -34.89 1.87 6.68
C CYS A 107 -35.68 0.63 6.17
N GLN A 108 -36.97 0.52 6.46
CA GLN A 108 -37.92 -0.47 5.91
C GLN A 108 -38.84 0.08 4.81
N GLU A 109 -38.82 1.39 4.49
CA GLU A 109 -39.77 1.99 3.52
C GLU A 109 -39.20 2.24 2.12
N LEU A 110 -38.04 1.68 1.78
CA LEU A 110 -37.52 1.64 0.40
C LEU A 110 -37.90 0.33 -0.32
N ILE A 111 -39.11 -0.19 -0.09
CA ILE A 111 -39.78 -1.13 -1.00
C ILE A 111 -40.97 -0.42 -1.63
N LEU A 112 -40.72 0.61 -2.43
CA LEU A 112 -41.68 1.07 -3.42
C LEU A 112 -41.38 0.36 -4.75
N ARG A 113 -41.67 -0.95 -4.79
CA ARG A 113 -41.99 -1.61 -6.06
C ARG A 113 -43.49 -1.46 -6.27
N GLN A 114 -43.91 -0.31 -6.78
CA GLN A 114 -45.22 -0.22 -7.44
C GLN A 114 -45.18 -1.21 -8.62
N PRO A 115 -46.10 -2.19 -8.71
CA PRO A 115 -46.11 -3.11 -9.84
C PRO A 115 -46.31 -2.33 -11.14
N ILE A 116 -45.53 -2.67 -12.18
CA ILE A 116 -45.73 -2.12 -13.54
C ILE A 116 -47.16 -2.48 -13.93
N PRO A 117 -48.03 -1.50 -14.18
CA PRO A 117 -49.42 -1.80 -14.41
C PRO A 117 -49.61 -2.51 -15.76
N LEU A 118 -50.51 -3.49 -15.80
CA LEU A 118 -50.79 -4.36 -16.96
C LEU A 118 -51.57 -3.66 -18.09
N TRP A 119 -51.47 -2.33 -18.20
CA TRP A 119 -51.97 -1.55 -19.35
C TRP A 119 -50.83 -0.95 -20.19
N TRP A 120 -49.61 -1.45 -19.98
CA TRP A 120 -48.49 -1.33 -20.91
C TRP A 120 -48.33 -2.57 -21.83
N TRP A 121 -49.44 -3.26 -22.12
CA TRP A 121 -49.64 -4.21 -23.23
C TRP A 121 -51.10 -4.12 -23.69
#